data_AF-A0A1B2EUE1-F1
#
_entry.id   AF-A0A1B2EUE1-F1
#
_cell.length_a   1.000
_cell.length_b   1.000
_cell.length_c   1.000
_cell.angle_alpha   90.00
_cell.angle_beta   90.00
_cell.angle_gamma   90.00
#
_symmetry.space_group_name_H-M   'P 1'
#
loop_
_entity.id
_entity.type
_entity.pdbx_description
1 polymer ?
#
loop_
_entity_poly.entity_id
_entity_poly.type
_entity_poly.pdbx_seq_one_letter_code
_entity_poly.pdbx_strand_id
1 'polypeptide(L)'
;MVTQPICLADLVSLAELGEAFTALERARRHRRIARNRVMTIREALDHVLDEAFRRQSFAPLEHLFRREEMALEDYDETVWQMARAEQRWGAVLLALAQECDLMRAGPPTDRRVN
;
A
#
# COMPACT_ATOMS: atom_id res chain seq x y z
N MET A 1 33.88 -27.69 8.51
CA MET A 1 33.01 -26.73 7.81
C MET A 1 31.82 -27.52 7.29
N VAL A 2 30.71 -27.51 8.03
CA VAL A 2 29.49 -28.22 7.66
C VAL A 2 28.66 -27.27 6.82
N THR A 3 28.60 -27.54 5.52
CA THR A 3 27.67 -26.88 4.61
C THR A 3 26.27 -27.23 5.09
N GLN A 4 25.59 -26.28 5.73
CA GLN A 4 24.17 -26.45 6.04
C GLN A 4 23.44 -26.62 4.71
N PRO A 5 22.61 -27.66 4.53
CA PRO A 5 21.71 -27.70 3.40
C PRO A 5 20.78 -26.51 3.56
N ILE A 6 20.83 -25.60 2.60
CA ILE A 6 19.84 -24.53 2.45
C ILE A 6 18.50 -25.25 2.28
N CYS A 7 17.67 -25.25 3.33
CA CYS A 7 16.32 -25.77 3.25
C CYS A 7 15.57 -24.96 2.19
N LEU A 8 15.32 -25.60 1.06
CA LEU A 8 14.87 -25.00 -0.20
C LEU A 8 13.34 -24.78 -0.24
N ALA A 9 12.73 -24.44 0.90
CA ALA A 9 11.29 -24.20 0.99
C ALA A 9 10.96 -23.32 2.20
N ASP A 10 11.20 -22.01 2.11
CA ASP A 10 10.35 -21.07 2.84
C ASP A 10 9.02 -21.06 2.09
N LEU A 11 8.13 -22.00 2.45
CA LEU A 11 6.82 -22.14 1.84
C LEU A 11 5.98 -20.90 2.21
N VAL A 12 5.52 -20.13 1.22
CA VAL A 12 4.54 -19.07 1.45
C VAL A 12 3.32 -19.70 2.08
N SER A 13 3.13 -19.40 3.35
CA SER A 13 1.99 -19.92 4.08
C SER A 13 0.70 -19.25 3.60
N LEU A 14 -0.42 -19.97 3.65
CA LEU A 14 -1.74 -19.38 3.43
C LEU A 14 -2.00 -18.19 4.37
N ALA A 15 -1.40 -18.23 5.58
CA ALA A 15 -1.45 -17.13 6.53
C ALA A 15 -0.75 -15.87 6.00
N GLU A 16 0.48 -15.98 5.52
CA GLU A 16 1.23 -14.84 4.95
C GLU A 16 0.53 -14.24 3.73
N LEU A 17 -0.06 -15.09 2.88
CA LEU A 17 -0.86 -14.66 1.74
C LEU A 17 -2.10 -13.89 2.20
N GLY A 18 -2.83 -14.42 3.18
CA GLY A 18 -4.00 -13.77 3.77
C GLY A 18 -3.67 -12.44 4.45
N GLU A 19 -2.55 -12.37 5.18
CA GLU A 19 -2.07 -11.16 5.83
C GLU A 19 -1.68 -10.09 4.81
N ALA A 20 -0.91 -10.45 3.77
CA ALA A 20 -0.49 -9.52 2.73
C ALA A 20 -1.70 -8.95 1.96
N PHE A 21 -2.67 -9.80 1.62
CA PHE A 21 -3.91 -9.37 0.98
C PHE A 21 -4.74 -8.44 1.88
N THR A 22 -4.90 -8.80 3.15
CA THR A 22 -5.64 -7.99 4.12
C THR A 22 -4.98 -6.63 4.34
N ALA A 23 -3.65 -6.59 4.41
CA ALA A 23 -2.90 -5.34 4.53
C ALA A 23 -3.09 -4.44 3.32
N LEU A 24 -3.07 -5.00 2.10
CA LEU A 24 -3.33 -4.27 0.86
C LEU A 24 -4.74 -3.67 0.84
N GLU A 25 -5.76 -4.46 1.17
CA GLU A 25 -7.15 -3.97 1.21
C GLU A 25 -7.38 -2.89 2.26
N ARG A 26 -6.72 -3.02 3.42
CA ARG A 26 -6.73 -1.97 4.46
C ARG A 26 -6.10 -0.68 3.95
N ALA A 27 -4.93 -0.76 3.30
CA ALA A 27 -4.25 0.40 2.75
C ALA A 27 -5.09 1.09 1.66
N ARG A 28 -5.73 0.32 0.76
CA ARG A 28 -6.66 0.84 -0.25
C ARG A 28 -7.83 1.59 0.38
N ARG A 29 -8.42 1.02 1.44
CA ARG A 29 -9.51 1.67 2.18
C ARG A 29 -9.06 2.98 2.83
N HIS A 30 -7.92 2.97 3.52
CA HIS A 30 -7.38 4.18 4.16
C HIS A 30 -7.10 5.27 3.13
N ARG A 31 -6.48 4.95 1.99
CA ARG A 31 -6.26 5.91 0.91
C ARG A 31 -7.56 6.51 0.38
N ARG A 32 -8.61 5.70 0.24
CA ARG A 32 -9.93 6.18 -0.20
C ARG A 32 -10.52 7.17 0.81
N ILE A 33 -10.42 6.85 2.10
CA ILE A 33 -10.89 7.73 3.18
C ILE A 33 -10.11 9.05 3.19
N ALA A 34 -8.78 9.00 3.12
CA ALA A 34 -7.93 10.19 3.09
C ALA A 34 -8.22 11.06 1.85
N ARG A 35 -8.36 10.45 0.67
CA ARG A 35 -8.77 11.16 -0.56
C ARG A 35 -10.09 11.89 -0.38
N ASN A 36 -11.11 11.20 0.17
CA ASN A 36 -12.42 11.80 0.37
C ASN A 36 -12.35 12.97 1.36
N ARG A 37 -11.52 12.86 2.41
CA ARG A 37 -11.30 13.96 3.36
C ARG A 37 -10.70 15.19 2.69
N VAL A 38 -9.69 15.02 1.83
CA VAL A 38 -9.12 16.12 1.04
C VAL A 38 -10.20 16.76 0.15
N MET A 39 -10.99 15.96 -0.55
CA MET A 39 -12.06 16.48 -1.42
C MET A 39 -13.09 17.29 -0.64
N THR A 40 -13.56 16.80 0.51
CA THR A 40 -14.53 17.53 1.35
C THR A 40 -13.95 18.85 1.87
N ILE A 41 -12.66 18.90 2.21
CA ILE A 41 -12.01 20.15 2.65
C ILE A 41 -11.90 21.13 1.48
N ARG A 42 -11.56 20.66 0.28
CA ARG A 42 -11.51 21.50 -0.93
C ARG A 42 -12.87 22.06 -1.31
N GLU A 43 -13.91 21.24 -1.28
CA GLU A 43 -15.29 21.69 -1.51
C GLU A 43 -15.69 22.78 -0.50
N ALA A 44 -15.29 22.65 0.77
CA ALA A 44 -15.51 23.68 1.77
C ALA A 44 -14.70 24.96 1.48
N LEU A 45 -13.43 24.83 1.10
CA LEU A 45 -12.57 25.95 0.72
C LEU A 45 -13.16 26.72 -0.46
N ASP A 46 -13.60 26.04 -1.51
CA ASP A 46 -14.22 26.65 -2.69
C ASP A 46 -15.44 27.50 -2.29
N HIS A 47 -16.30 26.96 -1.41
CA HIS A 47 -17.47 27.69 -0.94
C HIS A 47 -17.12 28.93 -0.10
N VAL A 48 -16.14 28.82 0.80
CA VAL A 48 -15.75 29.97 1.64
C VAL A 48 -14.96 31.00 0.84
N LEU A 49 -14.18 30.59 -0.16
CA LEU A 49 -13.46 31.49 -1.06
C LEU A 49 -14.43 32.34 -1.89
N ASP A 50 -15.48 31.73 -2.43
CA ASP A 50 -16.53 32.46 -3.14
C ASP A 50 -17.17 33.54 -2.27
N GLU A 51 -17.48 33.22 -1.02
CA GLU A 51 -18.10 34.16 -0.09
C GLU A 51 -17.11 35.24 0.38
N ALA A 52 -15.86 34.87 0.66
CA ALA A 52 -14.79 35.79 1.01
C ALA A 52 -14.54 36.81 -0.10
N PHE A 53 -14.56 36.35 -1.36
CA PHE A 53 -14.44 37.19 -2.54
C PHE A 53 -15.60 38.19 -2.64
N ARG A 54 -16.85 37.73 -2.49
CA ARG A 54 -18.04 38.60 -2.50
C ARG A 54 -17.99 39.67 -1.41
N ARG A 55 -17.48 39.32 -0.23
CA ARG A 55 -17.37 40.22 0.93
C ARG A 55 -16.09 41.04 0.96
N GLN A 56 -15.17 40.84 0.01
CA GLN A 56 -13.81 41.39 0.01
C GLN A 56 -13.08 41.19 1.35
N SER A 57 -13.33 40.06 2.02
CA SER A 57 -12.80 39.76 3.34
C SER A 57 -12.38 38.30 3.43
N PHE A 58 -11.07 38.08 3.55
CA PHE A 58 -10.44 36.75 3.59
C PHE A 58 -10.03 36.35 5.01
N ALA A 59 -10.48 37.10 6.02
CA ALA A 59 -9.83 37.18 7.33
C ALA A 59 -9.92 35.93 8.24
N PRO A 60 -10.64 34.84 7.90
CA PRO A 60 -10.35 33.57 8.59
C PRO A 60 -10.29 32.35 7.67
N LEU A 61 -9.62 32.41 6.52
CA LEU A 61 -9.40 31.21 5.68
C LEU A 61 -8.22 30.34 6.13
N GLU A 62 -7.30 30.89 6.92
CA GLU A 62 -6.04 30.24 7.28
C GLU A 62 -6.24 28.86 7.93
N HIS A 63 -7.26 28.72 8.78
CA HIS A 63 -7.57 27.45 9.44
C HIS A 63 -8.03 26.36 8.45
N LEU A 64 -8.67 26.73 7.33
CA LEU A 64 -9.09 25.78 6.30
C LEU A 64 -7.89 25.33 5.46
N PHE A 65 -7.00 26.25 5.09
CA PHE A 65 -5.76 25.91 4.40
C PHE A 65 -4.87 24.98 5.23
N ARG A 66 -4.67 25.26 6.53
CA ARG A 66 -3.93 24.34 7.42
C ARG A 66 -4.59 22.96 7.51
N ARG A 67 -5.93 22.91 7.51
CA ARG A 67 -6.67 21.63 7.49
C ARG A 67 -6.48 20.88 6.19
N GLU A 68 -6.42 21.57 5.05
CA GLU A 68 -6.12 20.97 3.75
C GLU A 68 -4.70 20.41 3.74
N GLU A 69 -3.72 21.19 4.18
CA GLU A 69 -2.31 20.78 4.24
C GLU A 69 -2.12 19.50 5.07
N MET A 70 -2.65 19.47 6.30
CA MET A 70 -2.62 18.24 7.11
C MET A 70 -3.33 17.05 6.45
N ALA A 71 -4.44 17.30 5.73
CA ALA A 71 -5.16 16.24 5.04
C ALA A 71 -4.40 15.72 3.80
N LEU A 72 -3.61 16.58 3.15
CA LEU A 72 -2.72 16.20 2.05
C LEU A 72 -1.53 15.39 2.57
N GLU A 73 -0.92 15.79 3.68
CA GLU A 73 0.14 15.01 4.34
C GLU A 73 -0.37 13.62 4.75
N ASP A 74 -1.55 13.55 5.38
CA ASP A 74 -2.23 12.29 5.69
C ASP A 74 -2.45 11.45 4.42
N TYR A 75 -2.89 12.08 3.32
CA TYR A 75 -3.13 11.39 2.05
C TYR A 75 -1.84 10.82 1.46
N ASP A 76 -0.77 11.59 1.42
CA ASP A 76 0.52 11.19 0.87
C ASP A 76 1.11 10.01 1.66
N GLU A 77 1.01 10.03 2.99
CA GLU A 77 1.37 8.90 3.83
C GLU A 77 0.55 7.64 3.48
N THR A 78 -0.77 7.77 3.28
CA THR A 78 -1.59 6.61 2.85
C THR A 78 -1.23 6.10 1.45
N VAL A 79 -0.77 6.96 0.54
CA VAL A 79 -0.28 6.56 -0.78
C VAL A 79 1.00 5.76 -0.64
N TRP A 80 1.93 6.21 0.20
CA TRP A 80 3.17 5.49 0.47
C TRP A 80 2.89 4.11 1.09
N GLN A 81 2.00 4.05 2.09
CA GLN A 81 1.58 2.78 2.71
C GLN A 81 0.93 1.83 1.70
N MET A 82 0.10 2.34 0.79
CA MET A 82 -0.48 1.55 -0.29
C MET A 82 0.59 0.99 -1.22
N ALA A 83 1.54 1.80 -1.68
CA ALA A 83 2.63 1.34 -2.55
C ALA A 83 3.46 0.25 -1.87
N ARG A 84 3.77 0.41 -0.58
CA ARG A 84 4.48 -0.60 0.21
C ARG A 84 3.69 -1.90 0.34
N ALA A 85 2.37 -1.81 0.55
CA ALA A 85 1.51 -2.99 0.65
C ALA A 85 1.39 -3.71 -0.71
N GLU A 86 1.31 -2.97 -1.82
CA GLU A 86 1.31 -3.54 -3.18
C GLU A 86 2.63 -4.24 -3.50
N GLN A 87 3.76 -3.65 -3.12
CA GLN A 87 5.07 -4.28 -3.28
C GLN A 87 5.16 -5.59 -2.50
N ARG A 88 4.73 -5.59 -1.23
CA ARG A 88 4.71 -6.81 -0.40
C ARG A 88 3.80 -7.87 -1.00
N TRP A 89 2.60 -7.50 -1.44
CA TRP A 89 1.66 -8.42 -2.09
C TRP A 89 2.26 -9.04 -3.35
N GLY A 90 2.87 -8.24 -4.22
CA GLY A 90 3.56 -8.72 -5.42
C GLY A 90 4.71 -9.67 -5.10
N ALA A 91 5.50 -9.39 -4.08
CA ALA A 91 6.60 -10.26 -3.64
C ALA A 91 6.08 -11.62 -3.15
N VAL A 92 5.01 -11.64 -2.35
CA VAL A 92 4.38 -12.89 -1.87
C VAL A 92 3.83 -13.71 -3.04
N LEU A 93 3.17 -13.07 -4.01
CA LEU A 93 2.68 -13.77 -5.20
C LEU A 93 3.81 -14.35 -6.06
N LEU A 94 4.93 -13.63 -6.19
CA LEU A 94 6.10 -14.11 -6.92
C LEU A 94 6.73 -15.32 -6.23
N ALA A 95 6.90 -15.27 -4.90
CA ALA A 95 7.42 -16.39 -4.12
C ALA A 95 6.52 -17.63 -4.26
N LEU A 96 5.19 -17.46 -4.14
CA LEU A 96 4.24 -18.54 -4.34
C LEU A 96 4.30 -19.14 -5.75
N ALA A 97 4.47 -18.31 -6.78
CA ALA A 97 4.62 -18.78 -8.15
C ALA A 97 5.91 -19.60 -8.34
N GLN A 98 7.02 -19.12 -7.77
CA GLN A 98 8.30 -19.85 -7.79
C GLN A 98 8.19 -21.21 -7.09
N GLU A 99 7.52 -21.28 -5.94
CA GLU A 99 7.27 -22.54 -5.23
C GLU A 99 6.45 -23.50 -6.08
N CYS A 100 5.38 -23.01 -6.71
CA CYS A 100 4.54 -23.81 -7.60
C CYS A 100 5.33 -24.36 -8.80
N ASP A 101 6.23 -23.57 -9.37
CA ASP A 101 7.10 -23.99 -10.47
C ASP A 101 8.13 -25.04 -10.01
N LEU A 102 8.73 -24.87 -8.82
CA LEU A 102 9.61 -25.87 -8.21
C LEU A 102 8.88 -27.20 -7.94
N MET A 103 7.63 -27.15 -7.45
CA MET A 103 6.82 -28.35 -7.25
C MET A 103 6.47 -29.06 -8.57
N ARG A 104 6.28 -28.31 -9.66
CA ARG A 104 6.00 -28.87 -10.99
C ARG A 104 7.23 -29.44 -11.68
N ALA A 105 8.41 -28.89 -11.44
CA ALA A 105 9.66 -29.34 -12.06
C ALA A 105 10.06 -30.79 -11.64
N GLY A 106 9.38 -31.36 -10.64
CA GLY A 106 9.69 -32.67 -10.09
C GLY A 106 10.98 -32.64 -9.25
N PRO A 107 11.32 -33.75 -8.56
CA PRO A 107 12.59 -33.83 -7.84
C PRO A 107 13.74 -33.65 -8.84
N PRO A 108 14.81 -32.92 -8.50
CA PRO A 108 16.00 -32.92 -9.33
C PRO A 108 16.42 -34.38 -9.53
N THR A 109 16.40 -34.84 -10.78
CA THR A 109 16.94 -36.16 -11.11
C THR A 109 18.42 -36.07 -10.80
N ASP A 110 18.85 -36.80 -9.78
CA ASP A 110 20.23 -36.96 -9.36
C ASP A 110 21.00 -37.62 -10.51
N ARG A 111 21.35 -36.81 -11.52
CA ARG A 111 22.12 -37.25 -12.68
C ARG A 111 23.55 -37.39 -12.20
N ARG A 112 23.81 -38.52 -11.54
CA ARG A 112 25.16 -39.00 -11.28
C ARG A 112 25.88 -39.08 -12.62
N VAL A 113 26.75 -38.11 -12.86
CA VAL A 113 27.76 -38.17 -13.90
C VAL A 113 28.79 -39.19 -13.40
N ASN A 114 28.71 -40.41 -13.91
CA ASN A 114 29.81 -41.36 -13.95
C ASN A 114 30.09 -41.67 -15.41
#